data_AF-A0A1C3WMV0-F1
#
_entry.id   AF-A0A1C3WMV0-F1
#
_cell.length_a   1.000
_cell.length_b   1.000
_cell.length_c   1.000
_cell.angle_alpha   90.00
_cell.angle_beta   90.00
_cell.angle_gamma   90.00
#
_symmetry.space_group_name_H-M   'P 1'
#
loop_
_entity.id
_entity.type
_entity.pdbx_description
1 polymer ?
#
loop_
_entity_poly.entity_id
_entity_poly.type
_entity_poly.pdbx_seq_one_letter_code
_entity_poly.pdbx_strand_id
1 'polypeptide(L)'
;MGDSENSRTLPSNTRLNILSYTTDFLARVQDRDGSGADADPALAKWLEWHEAHREFELSCRLQQHLETQLVEAVGFPMVKIEVPGTLEPVVIQNEADIEYWLEGPDNEEARDRAKEELSVQLRRWSAADKVMGYTRAREAERVAADRELALAAELWDMPAQSIEGMIAKLQVVLTLGIASPESDEFPWPPLRSVMNDLIEMVKSLSELATSDKAQTPILEVAAVRARQR
;
A
#
# COMPACT_ATOMS: atom_id res chain seq x y z
N MET A 1 25.56 20.50 5.20
CA MET A 1 24.92 21.40 4.22
C MET A 1 24.66 20.57 2.98
N GLY A 2 23.38 20.30 2.69
CA GLY A 2 22.91 19.41 1.64
C GLY A 2 21.40 19.55 1.63
N ASP A 3 20.90 20.17 0.58
CA ASP A 3 19.65 20.89 0.55
C ASP A 3 18.41 20.01 0.68
N SER A 4 17.50 20.54 1.50
CA SER A 4 16.11 20.18 1.60
C SER A 4 15.39 20.54 0.30
N GLU A 5 15.10 19.55 -0.53
CA GLU A 5 14.08 19.66 -1.57
C GLU A 5 13.12 18.46 -1.48
N ASN A 6 12.22 18.50 -0.50
CA ASN A 6 10.93 17.83 -0.68
C ASN A 6 9.83 18.89 -0.65
N SER A 7 9.79 19.67 -1.72
CA SER A 7 8.73 20.62 -2.03
C SER A 7 7.43 19.84 -2.22
N ARG A 8 6.70 19.62 -1.11
CA ARG A 8 5.31 19.14 -1.13
C ARG A 8 4.38 20.29 -1.45
N THR A 9 4.46 20.80 -2.68
CA THR A 9 3.31 21.49 -3.28
C THR A 9 2.23 20.45 -3.54
N LEU A 10 1.26 20.36 -2.63
CA LEU A 10 0.03 19.60 -2.83
C LEU A 10 -0.74 20.23 -4.02
N PRO A 11 -1.01 19.49 -5.11
CA PRO A 11 -1.96 19.98 -6.08
C PRO A 11 -3.37 19.92 -5.49
N SER A 12 -4.09 20.99 -5.73
CA SER A 12 -5.46 21.22 -5.30
C SER A 12 -6.46 20.40 -6.14
N ASN A 13 -7.50 19.89 -5.46
CA ASN A 13 -8.79 19.45 -5.99
C ASN A 13 -8.89 18.13 -6.77
N THR A 14 -9.19 17.06 -6.01
CA THR A 14 -10.27 16.07 -6.20
C THR A 14 -10.81 15.90 -7.63
N ARG A 15 -9.99 15.36 -8.53
CA ARG A 15 -10.48 14.32 -9.44
C ARG A 15 -10.13 13.00 -8.78
N LEU A 16 -11.12 12.15 -8.54
CA LEU A 16 -10.90 10.83 -7.97
C LEU A 16 -9.77 10.14 -8.74
N ASN A 17 -8.68 9.81 -8.06
CA ASN A 17 -7.61 8.99 -8.61
C ASN A 17 -8.25 7.75 -9.23
N ILE A 18 -7.84 7.37 -10.45
CA ILE A 18 -8.39 6.21 -11.16
C ILE A 18 -8.38 4.95 -10.27
N LEU A 19 -7.38 4.80 -9.40
CA LEU A 19 -7.32 3.70 -8.45
C LEU A 19 -8.51 3.68 -7.48
N SER A 20 -8.82 4.83 -6.87
CA SER A 20 -9.95 4.95 -5.93
C SER A 20 -11.28 4.71 -6.64
N TYR A 21 -11.43 5.26 -7.85
CA TYR A 21 -12.62 5.04 -8.66
C TYR A 21 -12.79 3.56 -9.05
N THR A 22 -11.71 2.89 -9.44
CA THR A 22 -11.72 1.45 -9.77
C THR A 22 -12.04 0.59 -8.55
N THR A 23 -11.49 0.91 -7.36
CA THR A 23 -11.88 0.25 -6.11
C THR A 23 -13.38 0.32 -5.87
N ASP A 24 -13.96 1.54 -5.93
CA ASP A 24 -15.39 1.74 -5.71
C ASP A 24 -16.23 1.01 -6.76
N PHE A 25 -15.76 0.97 -8.00
CA PHE A 25 -16.40 0.25 -9.09
C PHE A 25 -16.45 -1.25 -8.82
N LEU A 26 -15.32 -1.88 -8.48
CA LEU A 26 -15.25 -3.33 -8.22
C LEU A 26 -16.01 -3.74 -6.96
N ALA A 27 -15.98 -2.93 -5.90
CA ALA A 27 -16.77 -3.19 -4.69
C ALA A 27 -18.27 -3.23 -4.99
N ARG A 28 -18.76 -2.34 -5.87
CA ARG A 28 -20.18 -2.33 -6.29
C ARG A 28 -20.55 -3.50 -7.19
N VAL A 29 -19.62 -3.98 -8.02
CA VAL A 29 -19.85 -5.18 -8.85
C VAL A 29 -20.13 -6.38 -7.94
N GLN A 30 -19.31 -6.58 -6.91
CA GLN A 30 -19.49 -7.67 -5.97
C GLN A 30 -20.86 -7.65 -5.26
N ASP A 31 -21.30 -6.48 -4.80
CA ASP A 31 -22.60 -6.33 -4.12
C ASP A 31 -23.78 -6.73 -5.02
N ARG A 32 -23.63 -6.61 -6.36
CA ARG A 32 -24.66 -6.97 -7.34
C ARG A 32 -24.67 -8.47 -7.64
N ASP A 33 -23.49 -9.11 -7.64
CA ASP A 33 -23.29 -10.48 -8.09
C ASP A 33 -23.27 -11.52 -6.95
N GLY A 34 -23.73 -11.16 -5.74
CA GLY A 34 -23.78 -11.99 -4.52
C GLY A 34 -24.54 -13.34 -4.58
N SER A 35 -24.89 -13.82 -5.78
CA SER A 35 -25.33 -15.19 -6.06
C SER A 35 -24.11 -16.05 -6.41
N GLY A 36 -23.40 -16.53 -5.39
CA GLY A 36 -22.06 -17.12 -5.42
C GLY A 36 -21.84 -18.46 -6.15
N ALA A 37 -22.39 -18.66 -7.35
CA ALA A 37 -22.02 -19.78 -8.22
C ALA A 37 -21.27 -19.35 -9.50
N ASP A 38 -21.32 -18.06 -9.87
CA ASP A 38 -20.74 -17.52 -11.11
C ASP A 38 -19.77 -16.34 -10.86
N ALA A 39 -19.37 -16.12 -9.60
CA ALA A 39 -18.48 -15.03 -9.24
C ALA A 39 -17.06 -15.30 -9.77
N ASP A 40 -16.49 -14.32 -10.49
CA ASP A 40 -15.14 -14.39 -11.04
C ASP A 40 -14.11 -14.66 -9.91
N PRO A 41 -13.27 -15.71 -10.04
CA PRO A 41 -12.36 -16.09 -8.97
C PRO A 41 -11.22 -15.07 -8.76
N ALA A 42 -10.82 -14.32 -9.80
CA ALA A 42 -9.88 -13.22 -9.65
C ALA A 42 -10.52 -12.02 -8.93
N LEU A 43 -11.80 -11.71 -9.20
CA LEU A 43 -12.52 -10.67 -8.45
C LEU A 43 -12.68 -11.03 -6.97
N ALA A 44 -13.04 -12.27 -6.66
CA ALA A 44 -13.15 -12.74 -5.29
C ALA A 44 -11.81 -12.61 -4.54
N LYS A 45 -10.72 -13.05 -5.16
CA LYS A 45 -9.37 -12.95 -4.56
C LYS A 45 -8.91 -11.50 -4.43
N TRP A 46 -9.30 -10.62 -5.36
CA TRP A 46 -9.01 -9.19 -5.27
C TRP A 46 -9.66 -8.53 -4.06
N LEU A 47 -10.87 -8.95 -3.64
CA LEU A 47 -11.51 -8.40 -2.44
C LEU A 47 -10.72 -8.73 -1.18
N GLU A 48 -10.27 -9.97 -1.03
CA GLU A 48 -9.40 -10.38 0.07
C GLU A 48 -8.11 -9.55 0.07
N TRP A 49 -7.49 -9.39 -1.11
CA TRP A 49 -6.30 -8.57 -1.27
C TRP A 49 -6.56 -7.10 -0.90
N HIS A 50 -7.67 -6.53 -1.34
CA HIS A 50 -8.01 -5.13 -1.09
C HIS A 50 -8.23 -4.84 0.40
N GLU A 51 -8.84 -5.78 1.14
CA GLU A 51 -8.93 -5.70 2.60
C GLU A 51 -7.55 -5.73 3.25
N ALA A 52 -6.68 -6.65 2.84
CA ALA A 52 -5.31 -6.73 3.34
C ALA A 52 -4.49 -5.48 3.01
N HIS A 53 -4.65 -4.92 1.80
CA HIS A 53 -4.00 -3.67 1.39
C HIS A 53 -4.44 -2.50 2.28
N ARG A 54 -5.74 -2.39 2.61
CA ARG A 54 -6.23 -1.38 3.54
C ARG A 54 -5.67 -1.56 4.96
N GLU A 55 -5.59 -2.79 5.45
CA GLU A 55 -4.95 -3.09 6.74
C GLU A 55 -3.47 -2.68 6.76
N PHE A 56 -2.75 -2.96 5.66
CA PHE A 56 -1.36 -2.55 5.48
C PHE A 56 -1.21 -1.03 5.48
N GLU A 57 -2.00 -0.30 4.69
CA GLU A 57 -1.94 1.18 4.66
C GLU A 57 -2.17 1.80 6.05
N LEU A 58 -3.16 1.29 6.80
CA LEU A 58 -3.45 1.77 8.14
C LEU A 58 -2.31 1.48 9.12
N SER A 59 -1.73 0.27 9.03
CA SER A 59 -0.60 -0.14 9.88
C SER A 59 0.65 0.67 9.58
N CYS A 60 0.92 0.96 8.31
CA CYS A 60 2.01 1.82 7.87
C CYS A 60 1.87 3.24 8.41
N ARG A 61 0.68 3.86 8.31
CA ARG A 61 0.44 5.20 8.88
C ARG A 61 0.63 5.21 10.40
N LEU A 62 0.17 4.17 11.09
CA LEU A 62 0.36 4.05 12.54
C LEU A 62 1.84 3.88 12.92
N GLN A 63 2.57 3.02 12.22
CA GLN A 63 4.01 2.82 12.44
C GLN A 63 4.77 4.13 12.24
N GLN A 64 4.54 4.86 11.14
CA GLN A 64 5.24 6.12 10.85
C GLN A 64 4.92 7.20 11.89
N HIS A 65 3.66 7.25 12.34
CA HIS A 65 3.25 8.17 13.39
C HIS A 65 3.97 7.88 14.71
N LEU A 66 4.02 6.62 15.13
CA LEU A 66 4.71 6.21 16.36
C LEU A 66 6.22 6.35 16.25
N GLU A 67 6.80 6.13 15.06
CA GLU A 67 8.21 6.38 14.80
C GLU A 67 8.56 7.85 14.99
N THR A 68 7.74 8.73 14.41
CA THR A 68 7.91 10.19 14.54
C THR A 68 7.86 10.59 16.01
N GLN A 69 6.86 10.13 16.77
CA GLN A 69 6.75 10.42 18.19
C GLN A 69 7.95 9.89 19.00
N LEU A 70 8.44 8.70 18.67
CA LEU A 70 9.56 8.10 19.37
C LEU A 70 10.86 8.87 19.11
N VAL A 71 11.11 9.27 17.86
CA VAL A 71 12.25 10.11 17.50
C VAL A 71 12.17 11.49 18.15
N GLU A 72 10.99 12.11 18.18
CA GLU A 72 10.78 13.40 18.86
C GLU A 72 11.01 13.29 20.38
N ALA A 73 10.63 12.17 21.00
CA ALA A 73 10.73 11.99 22.44
C ALA A 73 12.15 11.65 22.93
N VAL A 74 12.89 10.79 22.22
CA VAL A 74 14.18 10.27 22.70
C VAL A 74 15.32 10.37 21.70
N GLY A 75 15.06 10.86 20.48
CA GLY A 75 16.03 10.85 19.38
C GLY A 75 16.31 9.43 18.87
N PHE A 76 17.05 9.31 17.76
CA PHE A 76 17.39 8.01 17.21
C PHE A 76 18.31 7.19 18.13
N PRO A 77 18.27 5.84 18.05
CA PRO A 77 19.13 4.96 18.83
C PRO A 77 20.54 4.88 18.22
N MET A 78 21.26 6.00 18.25
CA MET A 78 22.59 6.14 17.64
C MET A 78 23.53 6.97 18.52
N VAL A 79 24.83 6.80 18.30
CA VAL A 79 25.90 7.63 18.88
C VAL A 79 26.73 8.27 17.77
N LYS A 80 27.39 9.38 18.11
CA LYS A 80 28.33 10.05 17.21
C LYS A 80 29.72 9.90 17.79
N ILE A 81 30.62 9.30 17.03
CA ILE A 81 32.02 9.10 17.46
C ILE A 81 32.97 9.94 16.63
N GLU A 82 33.99 10.48 17.28
CA GLU A 82 35.10 11.14 16.61
C GLU A 82 36.09 10.08 16.13
N VAL A 83 36.31 9.98 14.81
CA VAL A 83 37.23 9.00 14.23
C VAL A 83 38.48 9.72 13.74
N PRO A 84 39.70 9.28 14.12
CA PRO A 84 40.94 9.86 13.62
C PRO A 84 40.99 9.88 12.09
N GLY A 85 41.27 11.04 11.50
CA GLY A 85 41.34 11.21 10.04
C GLY A 85 40.01 11.49 9.36
N THR A 86 38.90 11.52 10.10
CA THR A 86 37.61 12.03 9.58
C THR A 86 37.38 13.47 10.04
N LEU A 87 36.75 14.27 9.17
CA LEU A 87 36.44 15.68 9.45
C LEU A 87 35.11 15.86 10.18
N GLU A 88 34.21 14.89 10.11
CA GLU A 88 32.91 14.91 10.76
C GLU A 88 32.69 13.64 11.61
N PRO A 89 31.98 13.75 12.75
CA PRO A 89 31.69 12.60 13.59
C PRO A 89 30.89 11.54 12.84
N VAL A 90 31.30 10.28 12.97
CA VAL A 90 30.63 9.14 12.34
C VAL A 90 29.44 8.72 13.20
N VAL A 91 28.27 8.58 12.58
CA VAL A 91 27.05 8.09 13.22
C VAL A 91 27.05 6.58 13.25
N ILE A 92 26.92 5.99 14.43
CA ILE A 92 26.96 4.54 14.64
C ILE A 92 25.73 4.05 15.40
N GLN A 93 25.20 2.89 14.99
CA GLN A 93 23.99 2.28 15.54
C GLN A 93 24.22 0.88 16.15
N ASN A 94 25.42 0.31 16.03
CA ASN A 94 25.75 -1.01 16.56
C ASN A 94 27.19 -1.05 17.10
N GLU A 95 27.47 -1.96 18.03
CA GLU A 95 28.78 -2.05 18.68
C GLU A 95 29.89 -2.55 17.75
N ALA A 96 29.57 -3.35 16.72
CA ALA A 96 30.55 -3.89 15.78
C ALA A 96 31.18 -2.78 14.93
N ASP A 97 30.39 -1.78 14.53
CA ASP A 97 30.88 -0.60 13.85
C ASP A 97 31.75 0.25 14.79
N ILE A 98 31.42 0.35 16.09
CA ILE A 98 32.28 1.03 17.06
C ILE A 98 33.64 0.34 17.14
N GLU A 99 33.67 -1.00 17.21
CA GLU A 99 34.92 -1.78 17.20
C GLU A 99 35.74 -1.55 15.94
N TYR A 100 35.07 -1.51 14.78
CA TYR A 100 35.70 -1.27 13.49
C TYR A 100 36.31 0.14 13.38
N TRP A 101 35.55 1.17 13.74
CA TRP A 101 35.97 2.56 13.59
C TRP A 101 36.96 3.02 14.67
N LEU A 102 36.94 2.39 15.85
CA LEU A 102 37.83 2.68 16.98
C LEU A 102 38.77 1.49 17.26
N GLU A 103 39.36 0.96 16.18
CA GLU A 103 40.34 -0.11 16.25
C GLU A 103 41.64 0.35 16.94
N GLY A 104 42.33 -0.59 17.58
CA GLY A 104 43.64 -0.37 18.19
C GLY A 104 43.59 -0.06 19.69
N PRO A 105 44.75 -0.21 20.37
CA PRO A 105 44.85 0.00 21.82
C PRO A 105 44.66 1.47 22.21
N ASP A 106 45.08 2.41 21.37
CA ASP A 106 45.00 3.85 21.64
C ASP A 106 43.56 4.38 21.73
N ASN A 107 42.60 3.65 21.13
CA ASN A 107 41.18 4.00 21.10
C ASN A 107 40.32 3.23 22.12
N GLU A 108 40.93 2.44 23.01
CA GLU A 108 40.20 1.56 23.95
C GLU A 108 39.20 2.33 24.82
N GLU A 109 39.64 3.42 25.46
CA GLU A 109 38.73 4.25 26.27
C GLU A 109 37.61 4.90 25.43
N ALA A 110 37.91 5.32 24.20
CA ALA A 110 36.92 5.92 23.32
C ALA A 110 35.86 4.90 22.88
N ARG A 111 36.29 3.67 22.58
CA ARG A 111 35.43 2.54 22.24
C ARG A 111 34.52 2.17 23.41
N ASP A 112 35.05 2.07 24.62
CA ASP A 112 34.25 1.75 25.81
C ASP A 112 33.21 2.83 26.11
N ARG A 113 33.60 4.11 26.04
CA ARG A 113 32.65 5.23 26.18
C ARG A 113 31.55 5.21 25.12
N ALA A 114 31.90 4.99 23.85
CA ALA A 114 30.93 4.94 22.76
C ALA A 114 29.95 3.76 22.92
N LYS A 115 30.43 2.60 23.35
CA LYS A 115 29.57 1.45 23.66
C LYS A 115 28.64 1.73 24.83
N GLU A 116 29.15 2.35 25.89
CA GLU A 116 28.33 2.72 27.05
C GLU A 116 27.24 3.72 26.64
N GLU A 117 27.59 4.77 25.90
CA GLU A 117 26.66 5.77 25.39
C GLU A 117 25.59 5.13 24.49
N LEU A 118 25.99 4.25 23.57
CA LEU A 118 25.06 3.52 22.70
C LEU A 118 24.13 2.64 23.53
N SER A 119 24.64 1.96 24.55
CA SER A 119 23.83 1.15 25.45
C SER A 119 22.81 2.00 26.23
N VAL A 120 23.18 3.21 26.67
CA VAL A 120 22.28 4.15 27.34
C VAL A 120 21.18 4.59 26.40
N GLN A 121 21.54 4.94 25.16
CA GLN A 121 20.59 5.41 24.16
C GLN A 121 19.63 4.30 23.73
N LEU A 122 20.13 3.07 23.53
CA LEU A 122 19.30 1.89 23.25
C LEU A 122 18.33 1.58 24.40
N ARG A 123 18.77 1.70 25.66
CA ARG A 123 17.88 1.53 26.83
C ARG A 123 16.78 2.60 26.86
N ARG A 124 17.11 3.86 26.55
CA ARG A 124 16.12 4.96 26.46
C ARG A 124 15.11 4.69 25.35
N TRP A 125 15.59 4.33 24.16
CA TRP A 125 14.76 3.97 23.02
C TRP A 125 13.82 2.81 23.35
N SER A 126 14.36 1.69 23.87
CA SER A 126 13.56 0.52 24.23
C SER A 126 12.53 0.82 25.34
N ALA A 127 12.88 1.66 26.32
CA ALA A 127 11.94 2.06 27.36
C ALA A 127 10.79 2.91 26.81
N ALA A 128 11.08 3.89 25.94
CA ALA A 128 10.06 4.71 25.30
C ALA A 128 9.20 3.89 24.33
N ASP A 129 9.82 3.00 23.54
CA ASP A 129 9.12 2.08 22.64
C ASP A 129 8.16 1.15 23.39
N LYS A 130 8.52 0.63 24.57
CA LYS A 130 7.59 -0.18 25.39
C LYS A 130 6.31 0.58 25.78
N VAL A 131 6.39 1.90 25.92
CA VAL A 131 5.25 2.75 26.27
C VAL A 131 4.47 3.14 25.01
N MET A 132 5.16 3.52 23.93
CA MET A 132 4.55 4.01 22.69
C MET A 132 4.07 2.89 21.76
N GLY A 133 4.69 1.72 21.81
CA GLY A 133 4.34 0.54 21.03
C GLY A 133 4.81 0.58 19.58
N TYR A 134 5.87 1.31 19.26
CA TYR A 134 6.40 1.42 17.89
C TYR A 134 6.81 0.06 17.33
N THR A 135 7.58 -0.76 18.07
CA THR A 135 8.02 -2.08 17.61
C THR A 135 6.83 -3.00 17.34
N ARG A 136 5.76 -2.91 18.13
CA ARG A 136 4.53 -3.67 17.89
C ARG A 136 3.81 -3.20 16.62
N ALA A 137 3.73 -1.89 16.40
CA ALA A 137 3.12 -1.34 15.19
C ALA A 137 3.93 -1.69 13.93
N ARG A 138 5.26 -1.68 14.03
CA ARG A 138 6.16 -2.13 12.97
C ARG A 138 5.98 -3.61 12.63
N GLU A 139 5.83 -4.47 13.64
CA GLU A 139 5.54 -5.88 13.39
C GLU A 139 4.15 -6.09 12.78
N ALA A 140 3.14 -5.34 13.22
CA ALA A 140 1.81 -5.39 12.61
C ALA A 140 1.83 -4.94 11.14
N GLU A 141 2.57 -3.89 10.82
CA GLU A 141 2.79 -3.43 9.44
C GLU A 141 3.49 -4.50 8.60
N ARG A 142 4.55 -5.13 9.12
CA ARG A 142 5.24 -6.24 8.45
C ARG A 142 4.31 -7.41 8.15
N VAL A 143 3.50 -7.83 9.14
CA VAL A 143 2.53 -8.92 8.96
C VAL A 143 1.45 -8.57 7.93
N ALA A 144 0.97 -7.32 7.93
CA ALA A 144 0.00 -6.85 6.96
C ALA A 144 0.58 -6.79 5.54
N ALA A 145 1.83 -6.34 5.40
CA ALA A 145 2.56 -6.33 4.12
C ALA A 145 2.77 -7.76 3.58
N ASP A 146 3.21 -8.69 4.44
CA ASP A 146 3.37 -10.09 4.06
C ASP A 146 2.04 -10.69 3.56
N ARG A 147 0.93 -10.40 4.25
CA ARG A 147 -0.42 -10.85 3.88
C ARG A 147 -0.88 -10.27 2.55
N GLU A 148 -0.69 -8.97 2.35
CA GLU A 148 -1.01 -8.29 1.08
C GLU A 148 -0.24 -8.94 -0.08
N LEU A 149 1.07 -9.11 0.05
CA LEU A 149 1.91 -9.68 -1.00
C LEU A 149 1.54 -11.13 -1.30
N ALA A 150 1.22 -11.93 -0.28
CA ALA A 150 0.76 -13.31 -0.45
C ALA A 150 -0.55 -13.37 -1.25
N LEU A 151 -1.54 -12.52 -0.90
CA LEU A 151 -2.81 -12.45 -1.60
C LEU A 151 -2.67 -11.93 -3.03
N ALA A 152 -1.73 -11.00 -3.26
CA ALA A 152 -1.40 -10.54 -4.61
C ALA A 152 -0.83 -11.69 -5.46
N ALA A 153 0.07 -12.50 -4.88
CA ALA A 153 0.63 -13.67 -5.55
C ALA A 153 -0.47 -14.70 -5.90
N GLU A 154 -1.35 -15.02 -4.95
CA GLU A 154 -2.51 -15.89 -5.19
C GLU A 154 -3.44 -15.33 -6.29
N LEU A 155 -3.69 -14.02 -6.32
CA LEU A 155 -4.50 -13.37 -7.34
C LEU A 155 -3.94 -13.59 -8.75
N TRP A 156 -2.62 -13.62 -8.91
CA TRP A 156 -2.00 -13.85 -10.21
C TRP A 156 -2.31 -15.23 -10.79
N ASP A 157 -2.42 -16.24 -9.92
CA ASP A 157 -2.76 -17.61 -10.30
C ASP A 157 -4.26 -17.82 -10.60
N MET A 158 -5.14 -16.94 -10.12
CA MET A 158 -6.58 -17.04 -10.37
C MET A 158 -6.93 -16.66 -11.81
N PRO A 159 -7.64 -17.47 -12.60
CA PRO A 159 -8.05 -17.08 -13.95
C PRO A 159 -9.09 -15.96 -13.90
N ALA A 160 -8.87 -14.86 -14.62
CA ALA A 160 -9.95 -13.88 -14.83
C ALA A 160 -10.92 -14.46 -15.87
N GLN A 161 -12.19 -14.58 -15.49
CA GLN A 161 -13.28 -15.13 -16.30
C GLN A 161 -14.24 -14.03 -16.81
N SER A 162 -14.03 -12.79 -16.37
CA SER A 162 -14.81 -11.60 -16.66
C SER A 162 -13.91 -10.39 -16.92
N ILE A 163 -14.47 -9.30 -17.46
CA ILE A 163 -13.75 -8.03 -17.62
C ILE A 163 -13.42 -7.45 -16.24
N GLU A 164 -14.32 -7.62 -15.27
CA GLU A 164 -14.18 -7.20 -13.89
C GLU A 164 -13.00 -7.91 -13.20
N GLY A 165 -12.81 -9.20 -13.44
CA GLY A 165 -11.62 -9.94 -13.01
C GLY A 165 -10.31 -9.43 -13.64
N MET A 166 -10.36 -8.98 -14.91
CA MET A 166 -9.19 -8.34 -15.55
C MET A 166 -8.89 -6.96 -14.96
N ILE A 167 -9.93 -6.16 -14.71
CA ILE A 167 -9.84 -4.85 -14.04
C ILE A 167 -9.25 -5.03 -12.64
N ALA A 168 -9.72 -6.01 -11.88
CA ALA A 168 -9.22 -6.35 -10.56
C ALA A 168 -7.72 -6.64 -10.56
N LYS A 169 -7.25 -7.50 -11.47
CA LYS A 169 -5.82 -7.79 -11.66
C LYS A 169 -5.02 -6.54 -12.01
N LEU A 170 -5.47 -5.78 -13.02
CA LEU A 170 -4.77 -4.59 -13.45
C LEU A 170 -4.72 -3.52 -12.34
N GLN A 171 -5.72 -3.47 -11.47
CA GLN A 171 -5.72 -2.54 -10.35
C GLN A 171 -4.61 -2.88 -9.36
N VAL A 172 -4.43 -4.16 -9.02
CA VAL A 172 -3.34 -4.57 -8.12
C VAL A 172 -1.98 -4.23 -8.72
N VAL A 173 -1.78 -4.42 -10.03
CA VAL A 173 -0.53 -4.01 -10.71
C VAL A 173 -0.29 -2.51 -10.53
N LEU A 174 -1.32 -1.70 -10.76
CA LEU A 174 -1.20 -0.25 -10.63
C LEU A 174 -0.97 0.16 -9.17
N THR A 175 -1.66 -0.46 -8.21
CA THR A 175 -1.49 -0.13 -6.78
C THR A 175 -0.10 -0.49 -6.25
N LEU A 176 0.43 -1.66 -6.61
CA LEU A 176 1.75 -2.13 -6.14
C LEU A 176 2.91 -1.49 -6.90
N GLY A 177 2.73 -1.18 -8.19
CA GLY A 177 3.80 -0.70 -9.06
C GLY A 177 3.98 0.82 -9.08
N ILE A 178 2.92 1.57 -8.83
CA ILE A 178 2.96 3.03 -8.95
C ILE A 178 3.58 3.67 -7.70
N ALA A 179 4.70 4.37 -7.88
CA ALA A 179 5.32 5.16 -6.81
C ALA A 179 4.48 6.39 -6.40
N SER A 180 3.71 6.97 -7.34
CA SER A 180 2.77 8.06 -7.08
C SER A 180 1.59 8.00 -8.04
N PRO A 181 0.33 8.22 -7.60
CA PRO A 181 -0.86 8.13 -8.45
C PRO A 181 -0.78 8.80 -9.83
N GLU A 182 -0.03 9.91 -9.88
CA GLU A 182 0.15 10.75 -11.07
C GLU A 182 1.45 10.43 -11.85
N SER A 183 2.13 9.32 -11.52
CA SER A 183 3.38 8.92 -12.17
C SER A 183 3.18 8.81 -13.67
N ASP A 184 3.91 9.61 -14.43
CA ASP A 184 3.86 9.71 -15.89
C ASP A 184 4.89 8.79 -16.57
N GLU A 185 5.70 8.09 -15.78
CA GLU A 185 6.70 7.14 -16.26
C GLU A 185 6.04 5.93 -16.94
N PHE A 186 6.64 5.47 -18.03
CA PHE A 186 6.23 4.21 -18.66
C PHE A 186 6.42 3.02 -17.68
N PRO A 187 5.45 2.11 -17.53
CA PRO A 187 4.24 1.91 -18.35
C PRO A 187 2.93 2.49 -17.76
N TRP A 188 2.99 3.38 -16.76
CA TRP A 188 1.81 3.74 -15.97
C TRP A 188 0.72 4.48 -16.75
N PRO A 189 1.01 5.50 -17.59
CA PRO A 189 -0.04 6.15 -18.38
C PRO A 189 -0.76 5.20 -19.35
N PRO A 190 -0.06 4.38 -20.17
CA PRO A 190 -0.73 3.38 -21.01
C PRO A 190 -1.59 2.39 -20.22
N LEU A 191 -1.12 1.88 -19.09
CA LEU A 191 -1.89 0.94 -18.26
C LEU A 191 -3.15 1.58 -17.68
N ARG A 192 -3.09 2.85 -17.25
CA ARG A 192 -4.28 3.61 -16.82
C ARG A 192 -5.27 3.83 -17.98
N SER A 193 -4.78 4.05 -19.20
CA SER A 193 -5.64 4.14 -20.38
C SER A 193 -6.41 2.84 -20.61
N VAL A 194 -5.71 1.70 -20.62
CA VAL A 194 -6.34 0.37 -20.78
C VAL A 194 -7.36 0.11 -19.68
N MET A 195 -7.04 0.47 -18.43
CA MET A 195 -7.99 0.36 -17.32
C MET A 195 -9.29 1.12 -17.58
N ASN A 196 -9.19 2.37 -18.03
CA ASN A 196 -10.36 3.20 -18.34
C ASN A 196 -11.21 2.56 -19.44
N ASP A 197 -10.58 2.08 -20.51
CA ASP A 197 -11.28 1.45 -21.64
C ASP A 197 -12.05 0.20 -21.20
N LEU A 198 -11.46 -0.62 -20.33
CA LEU A 198 -12.12 -1.81 -19.76
C LEU A 198 -13.34 -1.42 -18.91
N ILE A 199 -13.22 -0.39 -18.06
CA ILE A 199 -14.33 0.07 -17.22
C ILE A 199 -15.48 0.62 -18.07
N GLU A 200 -15.18 1.43 -19.09
CA GLU A 200 -16.19 1.94 -20.02
C GLU A 200 -16.88 0.82 -20.82
N MET A 201 -16.15 -0.25 -21.15
CA MET A 201 -16.72 -1.43 -21.79
C MET A 201 -17.75 -2.12 -20.88
N VAL A 202 -17.43 -2.35 -19.60
CA VAL A 202 -18.37 -2.96 -18.65
C VAL A 202 -19.63 -2.11 -18.48
N LYS A 203 -19.48 -0.79 -18.33
CA LYS A 203 -20.61 0.13 -18.24
C LYS A 203 -21.52 0.01 -19.46
N SER A 204 -20.94 0.07 -20.66
CA SER A 204 -21.66 -0.02 -21.92
C SER A 204 -22.42 -1.35 -22.06
N LEU A 205 -21.79 -2.47 -21.69
CA LEU A 205 -22.44 -3.80 -21.71
C LEU A 205 -23.60 -3.87 -20.71
N SER A 206 -23.45 -3.25 -19.53
CA SER A 206 -24.51 -3.21 -18.52
C SER A 206 -25.71 -2.38 -18.98
N GLU A 207 -25.48 -1.25 -19.66
CA GLU A 207 -26.54 -0.39 -20.22
C GLU A 207 -27.35 -1.12 -21.29
N LEU A 208 -26.68 -1.84 -22.19
CA LEU A 208 -27.33 -2.65 -23.23
C LEU A 208 -28.22 -3.74 -22.62
N ALA A 209 -27.75 -4.43 -21.58
CA ALA A 209 -28.53 -5.46 -20.88
C ALA A 209 -29.77 -4.89 -20.17
N THR A 210 -29.68 -3.65 -19.63
CA THR A 210 -30.84 -2.98 -19.02
C THR A 210 -31.87 -2.51 -20.07
N SER A 211 -31.40 -2.09 -21.24
CA SER A 211 -32.26 -1.67 -22.36
C SER A 211 -33.05 -2.86 -22.94
N ASP A 212 -32.41 -4.01 -23.11
CA ASP A 212 -33.05 -5.23 -23.63
C ASP A 212 -34.13 -5.76 -22.66
N LYS A 213 -33.83 -5.77 -21.35
CA LYS A 213 -34.80 -6.10 -20.29
C LYS A 213 -35.96 -5.10 -20.17
N ALA A 214 -35.81 -3.86 -20.64
CA ALA A 214 -36.91 -2.89 -20.67
C ALA A 214 -37.82 -3.07 -21.90
N GLN A 215 -37.32 -3.68 -22.97
CA GLN A 215 -38.07 -3.99 -24.19
C GLN A 215 -38.84 -5.31 -24.11
N THR A 216 -38.32 -6.32 -23.39
CA THR A 216 -39.00 -7.61 -23.17
C THR A 216 -40.37 -7.53 -22.46
N PRO A 217 -40.59 -6.72 -21.39
CA PRO A 217 -41.89 -6.66 -20.70
C PRO A 217 -42.99 -6.00 -21.55
N ILE A 218 -42.65 -5.21 -22.56
CA ILE A 218 -43.63 -4.59 -23.47
C ILE A 218 -44.22 -5.64 -24.43
N LEU A 219 -43.43 -6.64 -24.83
CA LEU A 219 -43.88 -7.70 -25.73
C LEU A 219 -44.77 -8.74 -25.04
N GLU A 220 -44.53 -9.07 -23.76
CA GLU A 220 -45.40 -9.99 -23.01
C GLU A 220 -46.78 -9.40 -22.72
N VAL A 221 -46.88 -8.10 -22.43
CA VAL A 221 -48.19 -7.43 -22.21
C VAL A 221 -48.99 -7.35 -23.51
N ALA A 222 -48.34 -7.21 -24.67
CA ALA A 222 -49.00 -7.27 -25.97
C ALA A 222 -49.50 -8.68 -26.31
N ALA A 223 -48.73 -9.72 -25.99
CA ALA A 223 -49.10 -11.12 -26.22
C ALA A 223 -50.28 -11.58 -25.34
N VAL A 224 -50.36 -11.12 -24.08
CA VAL A 224 -51.49 -11.42 -23.18
C VAL A 224 -52.78 -10.72 -23.64
N ARG A 225 -52.71 -9.49 -24.17
CA ARG A 225 -53.89 -8.77 -24.69
C ARG A 225 -54.42 -9.34 -26.02
N ALA A 226 -53.59 -9.99 -26.81
CA ALA A 226 -54.02 -10.64 -28.06
C ALA A 226 -54.75 -11.99 -27.84
N ARG A 227 -54.54 -12.65 -26.68
CA ARG A 227 -55.22 -13.92 -26.33
C ARG A 227 -56.58 -13.75 -25.62
N GLN A 228 -56.97 -12.52 -25.28
CA GLN A 228 -58.24 -12.22 -24.61
C GLN A 228 -59.30 -11.60 -25.54
N ARG A 229 -59.11 -11.67 -26.86
CA ARG A 229 -60.09 -11.25 -27.87
C ARG A 229 -60.57 -12.42 -28.70
#